data_AF-A0A524HYP2-F1
#
_entry.id   AF-A0A524HYP2-F1
#
_cell.length_a   1.000
_cell.length_b   1.000
_cell.length_c   1.000
_cell.angle_alpha   90.00
_cell.angle_beta   90.00
_cell.angle_gamma   90.00
#
_symmetry.space_group_name_H-M   'P 1'
#
loop_
_entity.id
_entity.type
_entity.pdbx_description
1 polymer ?
#
loop_
_entity_poly.entity_id
_entity_poly.type
_entity_poly.pdbx_seq_one_letter_code
_entity_poly.pdbx_strand_id
1 'polypeptide(L)' 'VKLNTRVEEGSPSRKIVELSHDHDLVVMGTLGRTGFSKLLLGSVAERVVRFAECPVLVIRSSGEEN' A
#
# COMPACT_ATOMS: atom_id res chain seq x y z
N VAL A 1 -6.12 21.16 -8.55
CA VAL A 1 -5.82 19.70 -8.59
C VAL A 1 -7.14 18.95 -8.56
N LYS A 2 -7.34 17.94 -9.41
CA LYS A 2 -8.54 17.09 -9.37
C LYS A 2 -8.31 15.96 -8.37
N LEU A 3 -9.23 15.78 -7.43
CA LEU A 3 -9.19 14.72 -6.43
C LEU A 3 -10.41 13.81 -6.65
N ASN A 4 -10.17 12.50 -6.66
CA ASN A 4 -11.24 11.50 -6.68
C ASN A 4 -11.05 10.58 -5.47
N THR A 5 -12.13 10.27 -4.76
CA THR A 5 -12.13 9.33 -3.63
C THR A 5 -12.97 8.13 -4.02
N ARG A 6 -12.52 6.92 -3.67
CA ARG A 6 -13.26 5.67 -3.87
C ARG A 6 -13.25 4.83 -2.59
N VAL A 7 -14.35 4.13 -2.34
CA VAL A 7 -14.48 3.12 -1.30
C VAL A 7 -14.94 1.85 -1.99
N GLU A 8 -14.17 0.78 -1.83
CA GLU A 8 -14.37 -0.49 -2.52
C GLU A 8 -14.54 -1.62 -1.49
N GLU A 9 -15.38 -2.60 -1.80
CA GLU A 9 -15.52 -3.81 -0.99
C GLU A 9 -14.66 -4.96 -1.53
N GLY A 10 -14.24 -5.86 -0.64
CA GLY A 10 -13.47 -7.07 -0.95
C GLY A 10 -12.04 -7.05 -0.43
N SER A 11 -11.15 -7.82 -1.08
CA SER A 11 -9.73 -7.91 -0.68
C SER A 11 -8.97 -6.64 -1.05
N PRO A 12 -8.38 -5.90 -0.09
CA PRO A 12 -7.67 -4.66 -0.38
C PRO A 12 -6.56 -4.84 -1.42
N SER A 13 -5.75 -5.89 -1.28
CA SER A 13 -4.64 -6.16 -2.20
C SER A 13 -5.10 -6.41 -3.64
N ARG A 14 -6.23 -7.10 -3.83
CA ARG A 14 -6.76 -7.37 -5.18
C ARG A 14 -7.30 -6.09 -5.82
N LYS A 15 -8.05 -5.28 -5.05
CA LYS A 15 -8.63 -4.04 -5.56
C LYS A 15 -7.57 -2.99 -5.90
N ILE A 16 -6.52 -2.87 -5.09
CA ILE A 16 -5.42 -1.96 -5.40
C ILE A 16 -4.66 -2.40 -6.66
N VAL A 17 -4.41 -3.71 -6.84
CA VAL A 17 -3.76 -4.23 -8.06
C VAL A 17 -4.63 -4.00 -9.30
N GLU A 18 -5.92 -4.29 -9.24
CA GLU A 18 -6.87 -4.04 -10.33
C GLU A 18 -6.86 -2.56 -10.76
N LEU A 19 -6.90 -1.64 -9.79
CA LEU A 19 -6.88 -0.20 -10.06
C LEU A 19 -5.52 0.31 -10.56
N SER A 20 -4.43 -0.41 -10.29
CA SER A 20 -3.08 0.04 -10.65
C SER A 20 -2.86 0.12 -12.17
N HIS A 21 -3.62 -0.64 -12.96
CA HIS A 21 -3.61 -0.60 -14.43
C HIS A 21 -3.85 0.81 -14.98
N ASP A 22 -4.72 1.60 -14.33
CA ASP A 22 -5.15 2.92 -14.82
C ASP A 22 -4.39 4.09 -14.16
N HIS A 23 -3.31 3.83 -13.41
CA HIS A 23 -2.61 4.84 -12.62
C HIS A 23 -1.09 4.77 -12.79
N ASP A 24 -0.41 5.92 -12.75
CA ASP A 24 1.05 6.00 -12.95
C ASP A 24 1.89 5.56 -11.74
N LEU A 25 1.30 5.57 -10.53
CA LEU A 25 1.98 5.25 -9.27
C LEU A 25 0.97 4.88 -8.18
N VAL A 26 1.23 3.78 -7.47
CA VAL A 26 0.56 3.49 -6.19
C VAL A 26 1.43 4.00 -5.04
N VAL A 27 0.85 4.84 -4.18
CA VAL A 27 1.47 5.27 -2.92
C VAL A 27 0.71 4.66 -1.76
N MET A 28 1.41 3.94 -0.88
CA MET A 28 0.77 3.34 0.30
C MET A 28 1.69 3.35 1.53
N GLY A 29 1.05 3.47 2.69
CA GLY A 29 1.73 3.27 3.97
C GLY A 29 1.75 1.81 4.39
N THR A 30 2.73 1.42 5.20
CA THR A 30 2.70 0.17 5.96
C THR A 30 2.34 0.46 7.40
N LEU A 31 1.27 -0.16 7.91
CA LEU A 31 0.97 -0.14 9.35
C LEU A 31 2.02 -0.98 10.08
N GLY A 32 2.92 -0.30 10.80
CA GLY A 32 3.75 -0.93 11.82
C GLY A 32 2.90 -1.29 13.04
N ARG A 33 2.00 -2.27 12.93
CA ARG A 33 1.26 -2.75 14.10
C ARG A 33 2.20 -3.58 14.95
N THR A 34 2.73 -2.95 16.00
CA THR A 34 3.16 -3.55 17.28
C THR A 34 3.90 -4.90 17.19
N GLY A 35 5.22 -4.86 17.35
CA GLY A 35 5.99 -5.98 17.93
C GLY A 35 6.56 -7.05 16.97
N PHE A 36 6.15 -7.13 15.70
CA PHE A 36 6.74 -8.08 14.74
C PHE A 36 7.58 -7.37 13.67
N SER A 37 8.90 -7.41 13.89
CA SER A 37 10.00 -7.15 12.95
C SER A 37 9.96 -5.82 12.16
N LYS A 38 10.99 -4.99 12.39
CA LYS A 38 11.30 -3.75 11.64
C LYS A 38 11.54 -3.94 10.12
N LEU A 39 11.27 -5.14 9.57
CA LEU A 39 11.58 -5.54 8.19
C LEU A 39 10.38 -6.04 7.39
N LEU A 40 9.21 -6.28 7.97
CA LEU A 40 8.08 -6.90 7.24
C LEU A 40 7.18 -5.84 6.58
N LEU A 41 6.95 -5.99 5.26
CA LEU A 41 6.17 -5.06 4.42
C LEU A 41 4.65 -5.06 4.72
N GLY A 42 4.16 -6.00 5.52
CA GLY A 42 2.72 -6.23 5.73
C GLY A 42 2.07 -6.95 4.54
N SER A 43 1.05 -7.78 4.79
CA SER A 43 0.46 -8.67 3.78
C SER A 43 -0.18 -7.96 2.59
N VAL A 44 -0.76 -6.77 2.80
CA VAL A 44 -1.36 -5.98 1.71
C VAL A 44 -0.26 -5.36 0.84
N ALA A 45 0.72 -4.68 1.45
CA ALA A 45 1.77 -4.01 0.67
C ALA A 45 2.67 -5.03 -0.04
N GLU A 46 2.95 -6.18 0.59
CA GLU A 46 3.71 -7.28 -0.05
C GLU A 46 3.04 -7.74 -1.35
N ARG A 47 1.72 -7.96 -1.32
CA ARG A 47 0.97 -8.37 -2.52
C ARG A 47 0.89 -7.27 -3.56
N VAL A 48 0.68 -6.02 -3.16
CA VAL A 48 0.61 -4.89 -4.10
C VAL A 48 1.95 -4.67 -4.77
N VAL A 49 3.06 -4.63 -4.03
CA VAL A 49 4.41 -4.49 -4.60
C VAL A 49 4.75 -5.62 -5.58
N ARG A 50 4.25 -6.83 -5.33
CA ARG A 50 4.54 -7.99 -6.17
C ARG A 50 3.73 -8.00 -7.49
N PHE A 51 2.52 -7.44 -7.50
CA PHE A 51 1.56 -7.68 -8.57
C PHE A 51 0.96 -6.41 -9.21
N ALA A 52 1.24 -5.21 -8.70
CA ALA A 52 0.76 -3.98 -9.32
C ALA A 52 1.33 -3.82 -10.74
N GLU A 53 0.53 -3.21 -11.61
CA GLU A 53 0.86 -2.95 -13.01
C GLU A 53 1.58 -1.61 -13.21
N CYS A 54 1.78 -0.86 -12.12
CA CYS A 54 2.55 0.36 -12.09
C CYS A 54 3.53 0.38 -10.89
N PRO A 55 4.52 1.30 -10.87
CA PRO A 55 5.43 1.46 -9.75
C PRO A 55 4.70 1.62 -8.41
N VAL A 56 5.32 1.14 -7.33
CA VAL A 56 4.76 1.23 -5.97
C VAL A 56 5.75 1.93 -5.04
N LEU A 57 5.34 3.05 -4.45
CA LEU A 57 6.06 3.75 -3.40
C LEU A 57 5.49 3.38 -2.03
N VAL A 58 6.28 2.65 -1.25
CA VAL A 58 5.93 2.24 0.11
C VAL A 58 6.56 3.19 1.12
N ILE A 59 5.72 3.88 1.89
CA ILE A 59 6.15 4.81 2.93
C ILE A 59 6.10 4.10 4.29
N ARG A 60 7.25 4.02 4.96
CA ARG A 60 7.32 3.56 6.35
C ARG A 60 7.19 4.77 7.27
N SER A 61 6.31 4.69 8.27
CA SER A 61 6.35 5.64 9.38
C SER A 61 7.61 5.34 10.19
N SER A 62 8.54 6.29 10.31
CA SER A 62 9.46 6.29 11.44
C SER A 62 8.58 6.34 12.68
N GLY A 63 8.65 5.33 13.54
CA GLY A 63 8.11 5.50 14.88
C GLY A 63 8.77 6.73 15.48
N GLU A 64 7.99 7.62 16.10
CA GLU A 64 8.57 8.61 16.99
C GLU A 64 9.48 7.86 17.97
N GLU A 65 10.75 8.26 18.02
CA GLU A 65 11.64 7.91 19.11
C GLU A 65 11.00 8.47 20.39
N ASN A 66 10.43 7.58 21.20
CA ASN A 66 10.21 7.80 22.62
C ASN A 66 11.25 6.98 23.38
#